data_AF-A0A349JGM6-F1
#
_entry.id   AF-A0A349JGM6-F1
#
_cell.length_a   1.000
_cell.length_b   1.000
_cell.length_c   1.000
_cell.angle_alpha   90.00
_cell.angle_beta   90.00
_cell.angle_gamma   90.00
#
_symmetry.space_group_name_H-M   'P 1'
#
loop_
_entity.id
_entity.type
_entity.pdbx_description
1 polymer ?
#
loop_
_entity_poly.entity_id
_entity_poly.type
_entity_poly.pdbx_seq_one_letter_code
_entity_poly.pdbx_strand_id
1 'polypeptide(L)' 'MIGKSGLLEIIAGKNRGLLATASDKQAILSAIAQLEDYNPTPRPVEA' A
#
# COMPACT_ATOMS: atom_id res chain seq x y z
N MET A 1 1.98 -11.93 -7.21
CA MET A 1 1.02 -10.80 -7.23
C MET A 1 1.19 -10.05 -5.92
N ILE A 2 1.37 -8.73 -5.94
CA ILE A 2 1.36 -7.93 -4.71
C ILE A 2 -0.09 -7.77 -4.30
N GLY A 3 -0.52 -8.61 -3.34
CA GLY A 3 -1.74 -8.38 -2.59
C GLY A 3 -1.42 -7.61 -1.31
N LYS A 4 -2.36 -7.63 -0.36
CA LYS A 4 -2.22 -6.99 0.96
C LYS A 4 -0.88 -7.33 1.66
N SER A 5 -0.40 -8.57 1.53
CA SER A 5 0.87 -9.00 2.11
C SER A 5 2.08 -8.22 1.58
N GLY A 6 2.13 -7.94 0.28
CA GLY A 6 3.23 -7.18 -0.33
C GLY A 6 3.25 -5.72 0.14
N LEU A 7 2.09 -5.09 0.30
CA LEU A 7 2.00 -3.75 0.88
C LEU A 7 2.49 -3.76 2.34
N LEU A 8 2.08 -4.75 3.14
CA LEU A 8 2.50 -4.89 4.54
C LEU A 8 4.02 -5.05 4.68
N GLU A 9 4.65 -5.82 3.80
CA GLU A 9 6.09 -6.01 3.77
C GLU A 9 6.83 -4.70 3.42
N ILE A 10 6.34 -3.97 2.40
CA ILE A 10 6.94 -2.69 1.97
C ILE A 10 6.87 -1.61 3.06
N ILE A 11 5.78 -1.55 3.84
CA ILE A 11 5.62 -0.55 4.91
C ILE A 11 6.27 -0.97 6.24
N ALA A 12 6.71 -2.22 6.36
CA ALA A 12 7.33 -2.72 7.58
C ALA A 12 8.57 -1.89 7.94
N GLY A 13 8.70 -1.55 9.22
CA GLY A 13 9.85 -0.79 9.73
C GLY A 13 9.91 0.70 9.30
N LYS A 14 8.94 1.22 8.53
CA LYS A 14 8.94 2.64 8.12
C LYS A 14 8.51 3.61 9.24
N ASN A 15 8.11 3.11 10.41
CA ASN A 15 7.68 3.89 11.59
C ASN A 15 6.68 5.01 11.23
N ARG A 16 5.51 4.64 10.68
CA ARG A 16 4.46 5.58 10.23
C ARG A 16 4.96 6.63 9.21
N GLY A 17 6.01 6.29 8.47
CA GLY A 17 6.62 7.18 7.48
C GLY A 17 7.76 8.05 8.00
N LEU A 18 8.08 8.01 9.31
CA LEU A 18 9.22 8.74 9.87
C LEU A 18 10.56 8.30 9.27
N LEU A 19 10.68 7.02 8.93
CA LEU A 19 11.88 6.44 8.33
C LEU A 19 11.76 6.23 6.81
N ALA A 20 10.68 6.69 6.19
CA ALA A 20 10.46 6.50 4.75
C ALA A 20 11.17 7.59 3.93
N THR A 21 12.05 7.15 3.04
CA THR A 21 12.67 8.02 2.02
C THR A 21 11.67 8.42 0.93
N ALA A 22 12.03 9.36 0.07
CA ALA A 22 11.21 9.72 -1.10
C ALA A 22 10.98 8.50 -2.03
N SER A 23 12.01 7.68 -2.23
CA SER A 23 11.91 6.45 -3.02
C SER A 23 11.00 5.40 -2.36
N ASP A 24 11.07 5.25 -1.03
CA ASP A 24 10.15 4.38 -0.30
C ASP A 24 8.70 4.82 -0.50
N LYS A 25 8.43 6.13 -0.42
CA LYS A 25 7.08 6.69 -0.62
C LYS A 25 6.57 6.38 -2.03
N GLN A 26 7.42 6.48 -3.05
CA GLN A 26 7.04 6.13 -4.42
C GLN A 26 6.71 4.63 -4.54
N ALA A 27 7.53 3.76 -3.96
CA ALA A 27 7.29 2.31 -3.97
C ALA A 27 6.00 1.94 -3.23
N ILE A 28 5.73 2.56 -2.08
CA ILE A 28 4.49 2.40 -1.32
C ILE A 28 3.28 2.82 -2.16
N LEU A 29 3.34 3.98 -2.83
CA LEU A 29 2.25 4.46 -3.69
C LEU A 29 1.96 3.49 -4.84
N SER A 30 2.99 2.95 -5.48
CA SER A 30 2.84 1.94 -6.53
C SER A 30 2.21 0.65 -6.00
N ALA A 31 2.60 0.18 -4.81
CA ALA A 31 2.02 -1.00 -4.18
C ALA A 31 0.55 -0.80 -3.76
N ILE A 32 0.19 0.41 -3.31
CA ILE A 32 -1.20 0.77 -2.99
C ILE A 32 -2.05 0.73 -4.26
N ALA A 33 -1.61 1.35 -5.36
CA ALA A 33 -2.35 1.35 -6.62
C ALA A 33 -2.62 -0.09 -7.11
N GLN A 34 -1.61 -0.96 -7.05
CA GLN A 34 -1.79 -2.38 -7.39
C GLN A 34 -2.76 -3.10 -6.45
N LEU A 35 -2.79 -2.78 -5.16
CA LEU A 35 -3.73 -3.38 -4.22
C LEU A 35 -5.18 -2.95 -4.53
N GLU A 36 -5.38 -1.68 -4.88
CA GLU A 36 -6.70 -1.15 -5.22
C GLU A 36 -7.27 -1.74 -6.51
N ASP A 37 -6.42 -2.14 -7.48
CA ASP A 37 -6.86 -2.85 -8.69
C ASP A 37 -7.60 -4.16 -8.39
N TYR A 38 -7.38 -4.76 -7.22
CA TYR A 38 -8.03 -6.00 -6.76
C TYR A 38 -8.99 -5.78 -5.59
N ASN A 39 -9.30 -4.54 -5.23
CA ASN A 39 -10.20 -4.24 -4.11
C ASN A 39 -11.65 -4.62 -4.50
N PRO A 40 -12.27 -5.65 -3.86
CA PRO A 40 -13.62 -6.07 -4.20
C PRO A 40 -14.69 -5.07 -3.71
N THR A 41 -14.32 -4.15 -2.82
CA THR A 41 -15.20 -3.15 -2.23
C THR A 41 -14.58 -1.76 -2.38
N PRO A 42 -14.45 -1.22 -3.61
CA PRO A 42 -13.81 0.08 -3.85
C PRO A 42 -14.59 1.25 -3.23
N ARG A 43 -15.85 1.02 -2.85
CA ARG A 43 -16.72 1.97 -2.15
C ARG A 43 -17.32 1.32 -0.90
N PRO A 44 -16.53 1.15 0.17
CA PRO A 44 -16.88 0.29 1.29
C PRO A 44 -18.06 0.81 2.14
N VAL A 45 -18.45 2.07 1.98
CA VAL A 45 -19.56 2.71 2.71
C VAL A 45 -20.83 2.85 1.87
N GLU A 46 -20.79 2.48 0.59
CA GLU A 46 -21.94 2.54 -0.34
C GLU A 46 -22.61 1.16 -0.51
N ALA A 47 -22.04 0.11 0.07
CA ALA A 47 -22.49 -1.28 -0.06
C ALA A 47 -23.63 -1.64 0.91
#